data_AF-A0A7I9YPE3-F1
#
_entry.id   AF-A0A7I9YPE3-F1
#
_cell.length_a   1.000
_cell.length_b   1.000
_cell.length_c   1.000
_cell.angle_alpha   90.00
_cell.angle_beta   90.00
_cell.angle_gamma   90.00
#
_symmetry.space_group_name_H-M   'P 1'
#
loop_
_entity.id
_entity.type
_entity.pdbx_description
1 polymer ?
#
loop_
_entity_poly.entity_id
_entity_poly.type
_entity_poly.pdbx_seq_one_letter_code
_entity_poly.pdbx_strand_id
1 'polypeptide(L)' 'MANFHFAYDLTRDEACRRSAVLEAIGDDWDPVAVLTEEQKAHDMLYSDLDDEQQRIYDELVNGGVLPARTADRVTD' A
#
# COMPACT_ATOMS: atom_id res chain seq x y z
N MET A 1 28.46 -15.83 34.33
CA MET A 1 27.82 -15.78 33.00
C MET A 1 28.18 -14.45 32.38
N ALA A 2 28.82 -14.44 31.21
CA ALA A 2 29.13 -13.20 30.51
C ALA A 2 27.82 -12.58 30.01
N ASN A 3 27.59 -11.32 30.37
CA ASN A 3 26.42 -10.56 29.93
C ASN A 3 26.71 -10.01 28.53
N PHE A 4 26.11 -10.59 27.49
CA PHE A 4 26.28 -10.09 26.12
C PHE A 4 25.26 -8.98 25.86
N HIS A 5 25.74 -7.79 25.59
CA HIS A 5 24.91 -6.66 25.17
C HIS A 5 24.73 -6.70 23.65
N PHE A 6 23.53 -7.07 23.20
CA PHE A 6 23.18 -7.03 21.78
C PHE A 6 22.66 -5.63 21.43
N ALA A 7 23.37 -4.96 20.52
CA ALA A 7 22.90 -3.74 19.86
C ALA A 7 22.59 -4.09 18.42
N TYR A 8 21.35 -3.82 17.98
CA TYR A 8 20.90 -4.10 16.62
C TYR A 8 20.57 -2.79 15.91
N ASP A 9 21.15 -2.58 14.73
CA ASP A 9 20.86 -1.44 13.88
C ASP A 9 19.72 -1.81 12.93
N LEU A 10 18.49 -1.46 13.34
CA LEU A 10 17.28 -1.70 12.55
C LEU A 10 17.28 -0.92 11.23
N THR A 11 17.96 0.23 11.15
CA THR A 11 18.02 1.03 9.93
C THR A 11 18.86 0.33 8.87
N ARG A 12 20.02 -0.20 9.28
CA ARG A 12 20.87 -1.00 8.40
C ARG A 12 20.17 -2.28 7.96
N ASP A 13 19.52 -2.97 8.89
CA ASP A 13 18.80 -4.21 8.59
C ASP A 13 17.67 -3.97 7.59
N GLU A 14 16.87 -2.91 7.79
CA GLU A 14 15.79 -2.55 6.86
C GLU A 14 16.32 -2.20 5.47
N ALA A 15 17.49 -1.53 5.37
CA ALA A 15 18.13 -1.29 4.09
C ALA A 15 18.51 -2.59 3.38
N CYS A 16 19.13 -3.55 4.09
CA CYS A 16 19.45 -4.87 3.55
C CYS A 16 18.19 -5.63 3.10
N ARG A 17 17.12 -5.61 3.91
CA ARG A 17 15.85 -6.27 3.57
C ARG A 17 15.25 -5.68 2.30
N ARG A 18 15.20 -4.35 2.16
CA ARG A 18 14.67 -3.68 0.97
C ARG A 18 15.49 -4.01 -0.28
N SER A 19 16.82 -4.01 -0.19
CA SER A 19 17.67 -4.39 -1.32
C SER A 19 17.40 -5.82 -1.78
N ALA A 20 17.31 -6.78 -0.85
CA ALA A 20 17.01 -8.17 -1.19
C ALA A 20 15.62 -8.34 -1.82
N VAL A 21 14.62 -7.55 -1.38
CA VAL A 21 13.29 -7.54 -1.99
C VAL A 21 13.33 -7.01 -3.41
N LEU A 22 14.00 -5.88 -3.65
CA LEU A 22 14.13 -5.31 -5.00
C LEU A 22 14.86 -6.25 -5.95
N GLU A 23 15.92 -6.92 -5.48
CA GLU A 23 16.64 -7.93 -6.25
C GLU A 23 15.74 -9.13 -6.61
N ALA A 24 14.92 -9.61 -5.67
CA ALA A 24 14.02 -10.74 -5.89
C ALA A 24 12.87 -10.42 -6.86
N ILE A 25 12.42 -9.17 -6.91
CA ILE A 25 11.39 -8.70 -7.82
C ILE A 25 11.91 -8.65 -9.28
N GLY A 26 13.16 -8.22 -9.46
CA GLY A 26 13.83 -8.15 -10.75
C GLY A 26 13.57 -6.87 -11.54
N ASP A 27 14.33 -6.68 -12.62
CA ASP A 27 14.41 -5.43 -13.38
C ASP A 27 13.18 -5.12 -14.25
N ASP A 28 12.33 -6.12 -14.50
CA ASP A 28 11.11 -5.96 -15.30
C ASP A 28 9.94 -5.35 -14.52
N TRP A 29 10.12 -5.10 -13.22
CA TRP A 29 9.08 -4.52 -12.38
C TRP A 29 8.97 -3.02 -12.59
N ASP A 30 7.82 -2.59 -13.13
CA ASP A 30 7.41 -1.21 -13.18
C ASP A 30 6.47 -0.90 -11.99
N PRO A 31 6.97 -0.28 -10.90
CA PRO A 31 6.14 0.03 -9.74
C PRO A 31 5.02 1.03 -10.05
N VAL A 32 5.21 1.90 -11.04
CA VAL A 32 4.20 2.90 -11.44
C VAL A 32 3.06 2.21 -12.18
N ALA A 33 3.38 1.29 -13.09
CA ALA A 33 2.36 0.48 -13.76
C ALA A 33 1.56 -0.38 -12.77
N VAL A 34 2.24 -1.03 -11.81
CA VAL A 34 1.56 -1.83 -10.78
C VAL A 34 0.63 -0.96 -9.94
N LEU A 35 1.08 0.19 -9.45
CA LEU A 35 0.22 1.11 -8.67
C LEU A 35 -0.99 1.60 -9.49
N THR A 36 -0.79 1.84 -10.79
CA THR A 36 -1.89 2.27 -11.68
C THR A 36 -2.94 1.16 -11.85
N GLU A 37 -2.52 -0.09 -12.04
CA GLU A 37 -3.45 -1.21 -12.15
C GLU A 37 -4.14 -1.53 -10.81
N GLU A 38 -3.45 -1.39 -9.67
CA GLU A 38 -4.08 -1.49 -8.34
C GLU A 38 -5.17 -0.43 -8.15
N GLN A 39 -4.90 0.83 -8.51
CA GLN A 39 -5.89 1.91 -8.45
C GLN A 39 -7.11 1.62 -9.33
N LYS A 40 -6.88 1.08 -10.53
CA LYS A 40 -7.95 0.68 -11.45
C LYS A 40 -8.75 -0.51 -10.91
N ALA A 41 -8.09 -1.49 -10.31
CA ALA A 41 -8.76 -2.62 -9.66
C ALA A 41 -9.62 -2.15 -8.48
N HIS A 42 -9.10 -1.20 -7.67
CA HIS A 42 -9.88 -0.56 -6.60
C HIS A 42 -11.10 0.20 -7.15
N ASP A 43 -10.93 0.92 -8.26
CA ASP A 43 -12.04 1.57 -8.97
C ASP A 43 -13.03 0.55 -9.55
N MET A 44 -12.62 -0.65 -9.94
CA MET A 44 -13.57 -1.68 -10.37
C MET A 44 -14.28 -2.34 -9.17
N LEU A 45 -13.60 -2.52 -8.04
CA LEU A 45 -14.16 -3.19 -6.87
C LEU A 45 -15.36 -2.45 -6.27
N TYR A 46 -15.31 -1.13 -6.30
CA TYR A 46 -16.39 -0.25 -5.84
C TYR A 46 -17.12 0.41 -7.01
N SER A 47 -17.12 -0.21 -8.20
CA SER A 47 -18.02 0.19 -9.27
C SER A 47 -19.42 -0.39 -9.02
N ASP A 48 -20.44 0.30 -9.56
CA ASP A 48 -21.81 -0.22 -9.64
C ASP A 48 -22.43 -0.62 -8.28
N LEU A 49 -22.02 0.07 -7.20
CA LEU A 49 -22.63 -0.13 -5.89
C LEU A 49 -24.11 0.26 -5.93
N ASP A 50 -24.94 -0.55 -5.29
CA ASP A 50 -26.32 -0.17 -5.01
C ASP A 50 -26.40 0.91 -3.90
N ASP A 51 -27.60 1.45 -3.68
CA ASP A 51 -27.81 2.54 -2.72
C ASP A 51 -27.39 2.18 -1.28
N GLU A 52 -27.57 0.92 -0.86
CA GLU A 52 -27.18 0.48 0.47
C GLU A 52 -25.67 0.31 0.58
N GLN A 53 -25.05 -0.29 -0.44
CA GLN A 53 -23.61 -0.46 -0.54
C GLN A 53 -22.88 0.88 -0.62
N GLN A 54 -23.41 1.83 -1.39
CA GLN A 54 -22.85 3.18 -1.48
C GLN A 54 -22.88 3.90 -0.13
N ARG A 55 -23.99 3.79 0.61
CA ARG A 55 -24.10 4.37 1.97
C ARG A 55 -23.05 3.80 2.92
N ILE A 56 -22.82 2.49 2.87
CA ILE A 56 -21.80 1.83 3.70
C ILE A 56 -20.40 2.27 3.29
N TYR A 57 -20.12 2.35 1.97
CA TYR A 57 -18.86 2.85 1.45
C TYR A 57 -18.57 4.27 1.97
N ASP A 58 -19.54 5.17 1.90
CA ASP A 58 -19.40 6.55 2.36
C ASP A 58 -19.13 6.63 3.88
N GLU A 59 -19.79 5.79 4.68
CA GLU A 59 -19.54 5.70 6.13
C GLU A 59 -18.12 5.23 6.44
N LEU A 60 -17.63 4.23 5.71
CA LEU A 60 -16.28 3.70 5.87
C LEU A 60 -15.21 4.72 5.45
N VAL A 61 -15.46 5.48 4.39
CA VAL A 61 -14.56 6.57 3.96
C VAL A 61 -14.54 7.68 5.01
N ASN A 62 -15.69 8.12 5.49
CA ASN A 62 -15.77 9.15 6.53
C ASN A 62 -15.14 8.69 7.87
N GLY A 63 -15.22 7.40 8.17
CA GLY A 63 -14.56 6.79 9.33
C GLY A 63 -13.04 6.60 9.17
N GLY A 64 -12.48 6.88 7.99
CA GLY A 64 -11.06 6.67 7.69
C GLY A 64 -10.66 5.19 7.58
N VAL A 65 -11.65 4.29 7.43
CA VAL A 65 -11.42 2.86 7.24
C VAL A 65 -11.06 2.57 5.79
N LEU A 66 -11.73 3.25 4.85
CA LEU A 66 -11.43 3.17 3.42
C LEU A 66 -10.84 4.48 2.89
N PRO A 67 -9.91 4.42 1.93
CA PRO A 67 -9.43 5.60 1.24
C PRO A 67 -10.51 6.19 0.33
N ALA A 68 -10.54 7.52 0.23
CA ALA A 68 -11.43 8.23 -0.68
C ALA A 68 -10.92 8.14 -2.13
N ARG A 69 -11.81 7.75 -3.05
CA ARG A 69 -11.51 7.52 -4.48
C ARG A 69 -10.87 8.70 -5.22
N THR A 70 -11.09 9.93 -4.76
CA THR A 70 -10.54 11.16 -5.35
C THR A 70 -9.31 11.70 -4.62
N ALA A 71 -9.06 11.30 -3.37
CA ALA A 71 -7.93 11.82 -2.59
C ALA A 71 -6.59 11.19 -3.00
N ASP A 72 -6.61 9.97 -3.56
CA ASP A 72 -5.41 9.31 -4.10
C ASP A 72 -4.97 9.82 -5.48
N ARG A 73 -5.82 10.62 -6.15
CA ARG A 73 -5.41 11.32 -7.36
C ARG A 73 -4.69 12.59 -6.95
N VAL A 74 -3.38 12.50 -6.73
CA VAL A 74 -2.51 13.69 -6.82
C VAL A 74 -2.75 14.27 -8.22
N THR A 75 -3.43 15.41 -8.27
CA THR A 75 -3.64 16.15 -9.51
C THR A 75 -2.28 16.59 -10.03
N ASP A 76 -1.91 16.11 -11.21
CA ASP A 76 -0.84 16.67 -12.06
C ASP A 76 -1.17 18.13 -12.43
#